data_AF-A0AAJ0DMZ1-F1
#
_entry.id   AF-A0AAJ0DMZ1-F1
#
_cell.length_a   1.000
_cell.length_b   1.000
_cell.length_c   1.000
_cell.angle_alpha   90.00
_cell.angle_beta   90.00
_cell.angle_gamma   90.00
#
_symmetry.space_group_name_H-M   'P 1'
#
loop_
_entity.id
_entity.type
_entity.pdbx_description
1 polymer ?
#
loop_
_entity_poly.entity_id
_entity_poly.type
_entity_poly.pdbx_seq_one_letter_code
_entity_poly.pdbx_strand_id
1 'polypeptide(L)'
;MAAELYFEQCWAILSTIGISNVFLGFIVISITKFSSIALVPIITSMACAIANGLCFRIFYTDSSPLDRALASAFADTFWLVQEAGISFYSYAMLTHMLTGRSRTIYLTAFWILFAGITGLRGTILIARVVGIYDETNNTASKVVDFAHVGYFVLLALLECLSAFYLLRKFASTKKRSLRAALNISLWGHLMRSTEIRVSSLALIGVSRSITYTFHPSLLNTPTTTPRQIDRFVYTLECIFPVIL
;
A
#
# COMPACT_ATOMS: atom_id res chain seq x y z
N MET A 1 -21.19 9.39 -25.20
CA MET A 1 -20.26 10.30 -24.48
C MET A 1 -18.91 10.16 -25.16
N ALA A 2 -18.12 11.22 -25.36
CA ALA A 2 -16.78 11.04 -25.93
C ALA A 2 -15.96 10.17 -24.96
N ALA A 3 -15.32 9.11 -25.46
CA ALA A 3 -14.51 8.24 -24.62
C ALA A 3 -13.38 9.06 -23.98
N GLU A 4 -13.35 9.12 -22.65
CA GLU A 4 -12.27 9.83 -21.95
C GLU A 4 -10.94 9.11 -22.23
N LEU A 5 -9.90 9.88 -22.54
CA LEU A 5 -8.60 9.31 -22.88
C LEU A 5 -7.85 8.91 -21.61
N TYR A 6 -7.25 7.72 -21.61
CA TYR A 6 -6.57 7.17 -20.44
C TYR A 6 -5.49 8.09 -19.87
N PHE A 7 -4.62 8.64 -20.74
CA PHE A 7 -3.50 9.48 -20.34
C PHE A 7 -3.88 10.88 -19.85
N GLU A 8 -5.15 11.29 -20.03
CA GLU A 8 -5.67 12.53 -19.44
C GLU A 8 -6.13 12.33 -17.98
N GLN A 9 -6.15 11.08 -17.49
CA GLN A 9 -6.60 10.74 -16.15
C GLN A 9 -5.44 10.46 -15.19
N CYS A 10 -5.64 10.74 -13.90
CA CYS A 10 -4.67 10.44 -12.84
C CYS A 10 -4.28 8.95 -12.76
N TRP A 11 -5.16 8.04 -13.21
CA TRP A 11 -4.92 6.60 -13.23
C TRP A 11 -3.75 6.20 -14.14
N ALA A 12 -3.54 6.92 -15.25
CA ALA A 12 -2.41 6.67 -16.14
C ALA A 12 -1.07 7.08 -15.50
N ILE A 13 -1.06 8.20 -14.76
CA ILE A 13 0.13 8.64 -14.01
C ILE A 13 0.51 7.57 -12.98
N LEU A 14 -0.45 7.11 -12.18
CA LEU A 14 -0.22 6.09 -11.17
C LEU A 14 0.28 4.77 -11.77
N SER A 15 -0.30 4.37 -12.92
CA SER A 15 0.17 3.18 -13.63
C SER A 15 1.57 3.34 -14.20
N THR A 16 1.90 4.53 -14.70
CA THR A 16 3.23 4.85 -15.19
C THR A 16 4.27 4.78 -14.07
N ILE A 17 3.93 5.28 -12.87
CA ILE A 17 4.79 5.15 -11.67
C ILE A 17 5.02 3.66 -11.35
N GLY A 18 3.95 2.86 -11.30
CA GLY A 18 4.06 1.42 -11.05
C GLY A 18 4.95 0.69 -12.07
N ILE A 19 4.75 0.94 -13.36
CA ILE A 19 5.58 0.36 -14.44
C ILE A 19 7.04 0.82 -14.30
N SER A 20 7.27 2.11 -14.05
CA SER A 20 8.62 2.66 -13.88
C SER A 20 9.36 1.99 -12.72
N ASN A 21 8.68 1.80 -11.58
CA ASN A 21 9.26 1.15 -10.41
C ASN A 21 9.59 -0.33 -10.67
N VAL A 22 8.81 -1.03 -11.50
CA VAL A 22 9.13 -2.41 -11.93
C VAL A 22 10.45 -2.45 -12.69
N PHE A 23 10.63 -1.55 -13.66
CA PHE A 23 11.89 -1.47 -14.42
C PHE A 23 13.07 -1.08 -13.53
N LEU A 24 12.90 -0.11 -12.63
CA LEU A 24 13.92 0.25 -11.64
C LEU A 24 14.29 -0.95 -10.76
N GLY A 25 13.32 -1.74 -10.31
CA GLY A 25 13.57 -2.96 -9.54
C GLY A 25 14.37 -4.00 -10.31
N PHE A 26 14.08 -4.21 -11.60
CA PHE A 26 14.90 -5.10 -12.44
C PHE A 26 16.32 -4.60 -12.64
N ILE A 27 16.52 -3.28 -12.78
CA ILE A 27 17.86 -2.68 -12.82
C ILE A 27 18.60 -2.96 -11.51
N VAL A 28 17.96 -2.76 -10.35
CA VAL A 28 18.58 -3.06 -9.04
C VAL A 28 18.96 -4.54 -8.93
N ILE A 29 18.09 -5.45 -9.35
CA ILE A 29 18.40 -6.90 -9.36
C ILE A 29 19.59 -7.21 -10.28
N SER A 30 19.70 -6.53 -11.43
CA SER A 30 20.81 -6.75 -12.37
C SER A 30 22.17 -6.31 -11.83
N ILE A 31 22.21 -5.27 -10.99
CA ILE A 31 23.44 -4.73 -10.39
C ILE A 31 23.81 -5.47 -9.11
N THR A 32 22.81 -5.87 -8.32
CA THR A 32 23.00 -6.53 -7.03
C THR A 32 22.96 -8.05 -7.20
N LYS A 33 21.95 -8.71 -6.63
CA LYS A 33 21.61 -10.13 -6.81
C LYS A 33 20.11 -10.30 -6.57
N PHE A 34 19.52 -11.32 -7.18
CA PHE A 34 18.14 -11.69 -6.89
C PHE A 34 17.96 -12.03 -5.40
N SER A 35 16.96 -11.41 -4.76
CA SER A 35 16.57 -11.69 -3.39
C SER A 35 15.06 -11.54 -3.22
N SER A 36 14.48 -12.29 -2.29
CA SER A 36 13.04 -12.20 -2.00
C SER A 36 12.62 -10.81 -1.49
N ILE A 37 13.55 -10.05 -0.90
CA ILE A 37 13.30 -8.67 -0.44
C ILE A 37 13.18 -7.73 -1.65
N ALA A 38 14.04 -7.90 -2.67
CA ALA A 38 14.00 -7.10 -3.90
C ALA A 38 12.75 -7.36 -4.75
N LEU A 39 12.07 -8.50 -4.59
CA LEU A 39 10.81 -8.79 -5.26
C LEU A 39 9.63 -7.98 -4.71
N VAL A 40 9.65 -7.60 -3.43
CA VAL A 40 8.54 -6.86 -2.81
C VAL A 40 8.19 -5.58 -3.58
N PRO A 41 9.13 -4.62 -3.79
CA PRO A 41 8.81 -3.39 -4.51
C PRO A 41 8.38 -3.63 -5.97
N ILE A 42 8.87 -4.69 -6.61
CA ILE A 42 8.48 -5.06 -7.98
C ILE A 42 7.03 -5.54 -8.02
N ILE A 43 6.67 -6.47 -7.13
CA ILE A 43 5.33 -7.06 -7.10
C ILE A 43 4.29 -6.00 -6.72
N THR A 44 4.57 -5.18 -5.70
CA THR A 44 3.65 -4.11 -5.30
C THR A 44 3.49 -3.04 -6.38
N SER A 45 4.55 -2.71 -7.11
CA SER A 45 4.50 -1.74 -8.20
C SER A 45 3.79 -2.27 -9.45
N MET A 46 3.95 -3.56 -9.75
CA MET A 46 3.17 -4.21 -10.80
C MET A 46 1.68 -4.24 -10.45
N ALA A 47 1.35 -4.57 -9.20
CA ALA A 47 -0.03 -4.52 -8.71
C ALA A 47 -0.60 -3.09 -8.76
N CYS A 48 0.20 -2.08 -8.45
CA CYS A 48 -0.15 -0.67 -8.65
C CYS A 48 -0.58 -0.38 -10.09
N ALA A 49 0.24 -0.78 -11.06
CA ALA A 49 -0.03 -0.52 -12.47
C ALA A 49 -1.31 -1.22 -12.95
N ILE A 50 -1.50 -2.48 -12.58
CA ILE A 50 -2.68 -3.25 -12.99
C ILE A 50 -3.94 -2.66 -12.38
N ALA A 51 -3.93 -2.37 -11.08
CA ALA A 51 -5.12 -1.87 -10.39
C ALA A 51 -5.57 -0.52 -10.93
N ASN A 52 -4.65 0.40 -11.18
CA ASN A 52 -4.97 1.72 -11.69
C ASN A 52 -5.47 1.67 -13.15
N GLY A 53 -4.90 0.78 -13.99
CA GLY A 53 -5.45 0.50 -15.32
C GLY A 53 -6.88 -0.07 -15.27
N LEU A 54 -7.18 -0.94 -14.30
CA LEU A 54 -8.54 -1.46 -14.09
C LEU A 54 -9.50 -0.38 -13.57
N CYS A 55 -9.05 0.52 -12.70
CA CYS A 55 -9.86 1.67 -12.25
C CYS A 55 -10.31 2.54 -13.43
N PHE A 56 -9.45 2.76 -14.43
CA PHE A 56 -9.88 3.48 -15.63
C PHE A 56 -11.04 2.75 -16.34
N ARG A 57 -10.95 1.43 -16.51
CA ARG A 57 -12.02 0.63 -17.10
C ARG A 57 -13.33 0.73 -16.30
N ILE A 58 -13.26 0.73 -14.98
CA ILE A 58 -14.45 0.77 -14.09
C ILE A 58 -15.21 2.10 -14.21
N PHE A 59 -14.48 3.22 -14.28
CA PHE A 59 -15.05 4.57 -14.12
C PHE A 59 -15.20 5.36 -15.43
N TYR A 60 -14.44 5.04 -16.48
CA TYR A 60 -14.30 5.90 -17.67
C TYR A 60 -14.59 5.18 -18.99
N THR A 61 -14.95 3.90 -18.96
CA THR A 61 -15.34 3.16 -20.16
C THR A 61 -16.80 2.71 -20.08
N ASP A 62 -17.47 2.69 -21.23
CA ASP A 62 -18.84 2.17 -21.38
C ASP A 62 -18.83 0.62 -21.38
N SER A 63 -18.35 0.03 -20.28
CA SER A 63 -18.29 -1.42 -20.07
C SER A 63 -19.59 -1.96 -19.47
N SER A 64 -19.91 -3.23 -19.75
CA SER A 64 -21.08 -3.90 -19.14
C SER A 64 -20.95 -3.96 -17.61
N PRO A 65 -22.06 -4.04 -16.84
CA PRO A 65 -22.01 -4.16 -15.38
C PRO A 65 -21.18 -5.35 -14.90
N LEU A 66 -21.23 -6.48 -15.62
CA LEU A 66 -20.41 -7.66 -15.34
C LEU A 66 -18.92 -7.37 -15.49
N ASP A 67 -18.52 -6.73 -16.58
CA ASP A 67 -17.11 -6.36 -16.82
C ASP A 67 -16.60 -5.36 -15.78
N ARG A 68 -17.43 -4.38 -15.39
CA ARG A 68 -17.11 -3.42 -14.33
C ARG A 68 -16.95 -4.11 -12.97
N ALA A 69 -17.84 -5.06 -12.65
CA ALA A 69 -17.77 -5.83 -11.41
C ALA A 69 -16.51 -6.70 -11.34
N LEU A 70 -16.19 -7.41 -12.43
CA LEU A 70 -14.95 -8.19 -12.52
C LEU A 70 -13.72 -7.29 -12.40
N ALA A 71 -13.68 -6.18 -13.15
CA ALA A 71 -12.59 -5.23 -13.07
C ALA A 71 -12.42 -4.66 -11.65
N SER A 72 -13.51 -4.35 -10.94
CA SER A 72 -13.48 -3.90 -9.55
C SER A 72 -12.92 -4.95 -8.61
N ALA A 73 -13.35 -6.21 -8.74
CA ALA A 73 -12.86 -7.30 -7.89
C ALA A 73 -11.34 -7.51 -8.05
N PHE A 74 -10.85 -7.51 -9.30
CA PHE A 74 -9.42 -7.58 -9.57
C PHE A 74 -8.68 -6.33 -9.07
N ALA A 75 -9.20 -5.13 -9.35
CA ALA A 75 -8.58 -3.88 -8.91
C ALA A 75 -8.41 -3.83 -7.39
N ASP A 76 -9.43 -4.21 -6.62
CA ASP A 76 -9.38 -4.25 -5.16
C ASP A 76 -8.40 -5.29 -4.63
N THR A 77 -8.25 -6.42 -5.32
CA THR A 77 -7.23 -7.42 -5.00
C THR A 77 -5.82 -6.89 -5.25
N PHE A 78 -5.60 -6.20 -6.38
CA PHE A 78 -4.30 -5.62 -6.69
C PHE A 78 -3.96 -4.42 -5.80
N TRP A 79 -4.93 -3.61 -5.36
CA TRP A 79 -4.69 -2.59 -4.32
C TRP A 79 -4.26 -3.22 -2.99
N LEU A 80 -4.86 -4.36 -2.58
CA LEU A 80 -4.38 -5.07 -1.39
C LEU A 80 -2.90 -5.42 -1.52
N VAL A 81 -2.51 -5.98 -2.67
CA VAL A 81 -1.12 -6.34 -2.94
C VAL A 81 -0.23 -5.08 -2.97
N GLN A 82 -0.69 -3.98 -3.55
CA GLN A 82 0.10 -2.76 -3.65
C GLN A 82 0.29 -2.04 -2.30
N GLU A 83 -0.78 -1.85 -1.52
CA GLU A 83 -0.75 -1.08 -0.27
C GLU A 83 -0.21 -1.95 0.88
N ALA A 84 -0.79 -3.14 1.10
CA ALA A 84 -0.37 -4.03 2.19
C ALA A 84 0.92 -4.81 1.86
N GLY A 85 1.26 -4.96 0.58
CA GLY A 85 2.47 -5.65 0.15
C GLY A 85 3.75 -4.94 0.58
N ILE A 86 3.73 -3.61 0.74
CA ILE A 86 4.90 -2.82 1.17
C ILE A 86 5.40 -3.28 2.55
N SER A 87 4.48 -3.70 3.42
CA SER A 87 4.81 -4.23 4.75
C SER A 87 5.59 -5.55 4.69
N PHE A 88 5.50 -6.30 3.59
CA PHE A 88 6.25 -7.54 3.43
C PHE A 88 7.76 -7.31 3.28
N TYR A 89 8.20 -6.11 2.91
CA TYR A 89 9.61 -5.77 2.91
C TYR A 89 10.19 -5.88 4.33
N SER A 90 9.54 -5.24 5.29
CA SER A 90 9.94 -5.28 6.70
C SER A 90 9.77 -6.67 7.28
N TYR A 91 8.71 -7.39 6.89
CA TYR A 91 8.48 -8.78 7.27
C TYR A 91 9.62 -9.70 6.83
N ALA A 92 10.02 -9.62 5.55
CA ALA A 92 11.08 -10.45 5.00
C ALA A 92 12.40 -10.19 5.75
N MET A 93 12.73 -8.92 5.99
CA MET A 93 13.92 -8.55 6.77
C MET A 93 13.84 -9.05 8.22
N LEU A 94 12.73 -8.81 8.94
CA LEU A 94 12.58 -9.19 10.34
C LEU A 94 12.52 -10.70 10.56
N THR A 95 12.01 -11.46 9.60
CA THR A 95 11.96 -12.93 9.66
C THR A 95 13.36 -13.54 9.75
N HIS A 96 14.35 -12.91 9.11
CA HIS A 96 15.75 -13.33 9.18
C HIS A 96 16.51 -12.71 10.36
N MET A 97 16.11 -11.53 10.84
CA MET A 97 16.83 -10.80 11.90
C MET A 97 16.39 -11.14 13.33
N LEU A 98 15.13 -11.54 13.54
CA LEU A 98 14.58 -11.89 14.85
C LEU A 98 14.78 -13.37 15.15
N THR A 99 14.99 -13.69 16.43
CA THR A 99 15.21 -15.08 16.91
C THR A 99 14.38 -15.35 18.15
N GLY A 100 13.99 -16.62 18.36
CA GLY A 100 13.27 -17.08 19.56
C GLY A 100 11.91 -16.40 19.75
N ARG A 101 11.58 -16.06 21.00
CA ARG A 101 10.27 -15.53 21.41
C ARG A 101 9.87 -14.24 20.67
N SER A 102 10.81 -13.34 20.41
CA SER A 102 10.52 -12.08 19.69
C SER A 102 10.09 -12.33 18.25
N ARG A 103 10.66 -13.34 17.57
CA ARG A 103 10.25 -13.72 16.22
C ARG A 103 8.82 -14.25 16.23
N THR A 104 8.49 -15.16 17.15
CA THR A 104 7.14 -15.72 17.25
C THR A 104 6.08 -14.66 17.52
N ILE A 105 6.34 -13.73 18.47
CA ILE A 105 5.41 -12.64 18.79
C ILE A 105 5.20 -11.74 17.56
N TYR A 106 6.29 -11.32 16.89
CA TYR A 106 6.21 -10.48 15.70
C TYR A 106 5.42 -11.15 14.58
N LEU A 107 5.76 -12.40 14.22
CA LEU A 107 5.09 -13.12 13.12
C LEU A 107 3.60 -13.32 13.42
N THR A 108 3.25 -13.64 14.67
CA THR A 108 1.84 -13.82 15.07
C THR A 108 1.07 -12.51 14.95
N ALA A 109 1.61 -11.41 15.51
CA ALA A 109 0.97 -10.09 15.44
C ALA A 109 0.87 -9.58 14.00
N PHE A 110 1.90 -9.80 13.17
CA PHE A 110 1.90 -9.44 11.76
C PHE A 110 0.76 -10.11 11.01
N TRP A 111 0.61 -11.44 11.15
CA TRP A 111 -0.45 -12.17 10.44
C TRP A 111 -1.85 -11.85 10.95
N ILE A 112 -2.03 -11.57 12.24
CA ILE A 112 -3.33 -11.13 12.79
C ILE A 112 -3.73 -9.79 12.16
N LEU A 113 -2.83 -8.81 12.15
CA LEU A 113 -3.09 -7.50 11.53
C LEU A 113 -3.33 -7.64 10.03
N PHE A 114 -2.52 -8.44 9.34
CA PHE A 114 -2.66 -8.69 7.90
C PHE A 114 -3.98 -9.38 7.54
N ALA A 115 -4.44 -10.33 8.36
CA ALA A 115 -5.75 -10.95 8.19
C ALA A 115 -6.89 -9.92 8.35
N GLY A 116 -6.78 -9.01 9.32
CA GLY A 116 -7.71 -7.89 9.49
C GLY A 116 -7.75 -6.95 8.28
N ILE A 117 -6.57 -6.57 7.75
CA ILE A 117 -6.42 -5.75 6.53
C ILE A 117 -7.11 -6.44 5.34
N THR A 118 -6.85 -7.73 5.15
CA THR A 118 -7.45 -8.54 4.09
C THR A 118 -8.97 -8.63 4.24
N GLY A 119 -9.46 -8.82 5.46
CA GLY A 119 -10.89 -8.87 5.76
C GLY A 119 -11.61 -7.55 5.44
N LEU A 120 -11.06 -6.42 5.87
CA LEU A 120 -11.60 -5.09 5.55
C LEU A 120 -11.60 -4.82 4.04
N ARG A 121 -10.54 -5.25 3.35
CA ARG A 121 -10.48 -5.16 1.88
C ARG A 121 -11.55 -6.02 1.21
N GLY A 122 -11.78 -7.22 1.71
CA GLY A 122 -12.87 -8.09 1.24
C GLY A 122 -14.24 -7.41 1.38
N THR A 123 -14.50 -6.75 2.52
CA THR A 123 -15.72 -5.97 2.72
C THR A 123 -15.85 -4.82 1.72
N ILE A 124 -14.77 -4.08 1.46
CA ILE A 124 -14.74 -2.99 0.46
C ILE A 124 -15.05 -3.53 -0.93
N LEU A 125 -14.42 -4.65 -1.32
CA LEU A 125 -14.62 -5.29 -2.60
C LEU A 125 -16.10 -5.69 -2.79
N ILE A 126 -16.67 -6.40 -1.81
CA ILE A 126 -18.07 -6.83 -1.87
C ILE A 126 -19.00 -5.62 -1.98
N ALA A 127 -18.78 -4.59 -1.16
CA ALA A 127 -19.61 -3.38 -1.19
C ALA A 127 -19.50 -2.62 -2.52
N ARG A 128 -18.30 -2.56 -3.14
CA ARG A 128 -18.12 -1.96 -4.47
C ARG A 128 -18.80 -2.76 -5.57
N VAL A 129 -18.68 -4.08 -5.56
CA VAL A 129 -19.36 -4.95 -6.53
C VAL A 129 -20.88 -4.80 -6.41
N VAL A 130 -21.42 -4.79 -5.19
CA VAL A 130 -22.86 -4.55 -4.96
C VAL A 130 -23.26 -3.16 -5.44
N GLY A 131 -22.46 -2.13 -5.16
CA GLY A 131 -22.72 -0.75 -5.59
C GLY A 131 -22.73 -0.55 -7.11
N ILE A 132 -22.08 -1.43 -7.89
CA ILE A 132 -22.15 -1.40 -9.37
C ILE A 132 -23.51 -1.90 -9.88
N TYR A 133 -24.15 -2.83 -9.18
CA TYR A 133 -25.46 -3.37 -9.56
C TYR A 133 -26.63 -2.59 -8.93
N ASP A 134 -26.39 -1.92 -7.81
CA ASP A 134 -27.40 -1.12 -7.09
C ASP A 134 -26.85 0.27 -6.76
N GLU A 135 -26.85 1.14 -7.78
CA GLU A 135 -26.31 2.52 -7.71
C GLU A 135 -27.10 3.44 -6.75
N THR A 136 -28.29 3.01 -6.30
CA THR A 136 -29.13 3.79 -5.36
C THR A 136 -28.79 3.50 -3.88
N ASN A 137 -27.95 2.50 -3.63
CA ASN A 137 -27.69 2.01 -2.28
C ASN A 137 -26.64 2.84 -1.54
N ASN A 138 -27.09 3.91 -0.88
CA ASN A 138 -26.25 4.75 -0.02
C ASN A 138 -25.59 3.98 1.15
N THR A 139 -26.06 2.78 1.50
CA THR A 139 -25.46 1.96 2.57
C THR A 139 -24.14 1.36 2.14
N ALA A 140 -24.03 0.90 0.88
CA ALA A 140 -22.81 0.33 0.34
C ALA A 140 -21.66 1.35 0.36
N SER A 141 -21.93 2.60 -0.04
CA SER A 141 -20.94 3.68 -0.03
C SER A 141 -20.45 4.01 1.39
N LYS A 142 -21.37 4.09 2.36
CA LYS A 142 -21.00 4.34 3.76
C LYS A 142 -20.13 3.23 4.33
N VAL A 143 -20.46 1.96 4.03
CA VAL A 143 -19.64 0.82 4.44
C VAL A 143 -18.24 0.91 3.84
N VAL A 144 -18.13 1.30 2.57
CA VAL A 144 -16.83 1.51 1.91
C VAL A 144 -16.01 2.57 2.64
N ASP A 145 -16.57 3.73 2.95
CA ASP A 145 -15.83 4.82 3.60
C ASP A 145 -15.32 4.42 4.99
N PHE A 146 -16.17 3.84 5.84
CA PHE A 146 -15.76 3.38 7.17
C PHE A 146 -14.76 2.23 7.11
N ALA A 147 -14.93 1.28 6.18
CA ALA A 147 -13.99 0.17 6.02
C ALA A 147 -12.60 0.64 5.56
N HIS A 148 -12.52 1.67 4.70
CA HIS A 148 -11.25 2.28 4.30
C HIS A 148 -10.52 2.92 5.48
N VAL A 149 -11.23 3.63 6.37
CA VAL A 149 -10.61 4.21 7.58
C VAL A 149 -10.00 3.11 8.44
N GLY A 150 -10.76 2.04 8.74
CA GLY A 150 -10.23 0.91 9.51
C GLY A 150 -9.04 0.23 8.83
N TYR A 151 -9.10 0.12 7.50
CA TYR A 151 -8.05 -0.49 6.68
C TYR A 151 -6.73 0.30 6.76
N PHE A 152 -6.78 1.63 6.60
CA PHE A 152 -5.59 2.48 6.71
C PHE A 152 -5.02 2.52 8.13
N VAL A 153 -5.87 2.48 9.15
CA VAL A 153 -5.44 2.38 10.54
C VAL A 153 -4.69 1.06 10.78
N LEU A 154 -5.21 -0.08 10.30
CA LEU A 154 -4.52 -1.36 10.44
C LEU A 154 -3.18 -1.40 9.67
N LEU A 155 -3.12 -0.81 8.47
CA LEU A 155 -1.86 -0.66 7.72
C LEU A 155 -0.82 0.15 8.52
N ALA A 156 -1.23 1.29 9.09
CA ALA A 156 -0.36 2.11 9.91
C ALA A 156 0.14 1.36 11.15
N LEU A 157 -0.73 0.60 11.82
CA LEU A 157 -0.34 -0.26 12.95
C LEU A 157 0.66 -1.35 12.54
N LEU A 158 0.49 -1.96 11.37
CA LEU A 158 1.39 -2.99 10.85
C LEU A 158 2.79 -2.43 10.56
N GLU A 159 2.86 -1.23 9.98
CA GLU A 159 4.13 -0.53 9.74
C GLU A 159 4.78 -0.10 11.06
N CYS A 160 4.03 0.47 12.01
CA CYS A 160 4.54 0.83 13.33
C CYS A 160 5.09 -0.38 14.10
N LEU A 161 4.39 -1.53 14.06
CA LEU A 161 4.85 -2.78 14.65
C LEU A 161 6.19 -3.20 14.03
N SER A 162 6.29 -3.19 12.71
CA SER A 162 7.49 -3.59 11.99
C SER A 162 8.66 -2.62 12.25
N ALA A 163 8.39 -1.32 12.25
CA ALA A 163 9.34 -0.26 12.60
C ALA A 163 9.97 -0.49 13.97
N PHE A 164 9.14 -0.75 14.98
CA PHE A 164 9.57 -0.93 16.35
C PHE A 164 10.61 -2.06 16.47
N TYR A 165 10.34 -3.21 15.85
CA TYR A 165 11.26 -4.34 15.88
C TYR A 165 12.55 -4.06 15.09
N LEU A 166 12.46 -3.40 13.94
CA LEU A 166 13.63 -3.04 13.13
C LEU A 166 14.55 -2.07 13.86
N LEU A 167 14.01 -0.96 14.35
CA LEU A 167 14.76 0.07 15.07
C LEU A 167 15.41 -0.51 16.34
N ARG A 168 14.68 -1.33 17.10
CA ARG A 168 15.23 -1.99 18.28
C ARG A 168 16.38 -2.94 17.91
N LYS A 169 16.26 -3.68 16.82
CA LYS A 169 17.30 -4.62 16.37
C LYS A 169 18.52 -3.87 15.82
N PHE A 170 18.33 -2.83 15.03
CA PHE A 170 19.42 -2.00 14.53
C PHE A 170 20.14 -1.27 15.66
N ALA A 171 19.43 -0.70 16.63
CA ALA A 171 20.03 -0.06 17.81
C ALA A 171 20.84 -1.05 18.65
N SER A 172 20.31 -2.26 18.88
CA SER A 172 21.03 -3.33 19.59
C SER A 172 22.31 -3.75 18.84
N THR A 173 22.22 -3.88 17.52
CA THR A 173 23.34 -4.28 16.66
C THR A 173 24.39 -3.18 16.60
N LYS A 174 23.99 -1.91 16.42
CA LYS A 174 24.87 -0.73 16.49
C LYS A 174 25.65 -0.69 17.80
N LYS A 175 25.00 -0.94 18.95
CA LYS A 175 25.68 -0.99 20.26
C LYS A 175 26.70 -2.13 20.34
N ARG A 176 26.44 -3.28 19.71
CA ARG A 176 27.38 -4.41 19.63
C ARG A 176 28.53 -4.13 18.66
N SER A 177 28.27 -3.53 17.50
CA SER A 177 29.30 -3.12 16.53
C SER A 177 30.21 -2.03 17.09
N LEU A 178 29.68 -1.09 17.88
CA LEU A 178 30.48 -0.10 18.62
C LEU A 178 31.47 -0.79 19.56
N ARG A 179 31.03 -1.83 20.29
CA ARG A 179 31.90 -2.63 21.16
C ARG A 179 32.92 -3.46 20.39
N ALA A 180 32.66 -3.77 19.12
CA ALA A 180 33.50 -4.58 18.26
C ALA A 180 34.36 -3.76 17.28
N ALA A 181 34.35 -2.41 17.36
CA ALA A 181 35.01 -1.50 16.42
C ALA A 181 34.68 -1.73 14.93
N LEU A 182 33.48 -2.25 14.64
CA LEU A 182 33.02 -2.53 13.28
C LEU A 182 32.21 -1.36 12.72
N ASN A 183 32.16 -1.25 11.39
CA ASN A 183 31.63 -0.13 10.62
C ASN A 183 30.24 0.37 11.10
N ILE A 184 30.22 1.50 11.80
CA ILE A 184 29.06 2.07 12.51
C ILE A 184 28.09 2.79 11.55
N SER A 185 28.61 3.26 10.41
CA SER A 185 27.87 4.11 9.50
C SER A 185 26.68 3.38 8.88
N LEU A 186 26.84 2.13 8.43
CA LEU A 186 25.77 1.36 7.77
C LEU A 186 24.53 1.22 8.65
N TRP A 187 24.69 0.83 9.92
CA TRP A 187 23.57 0.68 10.86
C TRP A 187 22.87 2.01 11.16
N GLY A 188 23.63 3.12 11.18
CA GLY A 188 23.05 4.47 11.28
C GLY A 188 22.20 4.83 10.07
N HIS A 189 22.66 4.52 8.85
CA HIS A 189 21.90 4.76 7.63
C HIS A 189 20.62 3.89 7.57
N LEU A 190 20.70 2.61 7.94
CA LEU A 190 19.53 1.72 7.98
C LEU A 190 18.48 2.16 9.01
N MET A 191 18.92 2.63 10.19
CA MET A 191 18.00 3.22 11.18
C MET A 191 17.32 4.47 10.64
N ARG A 192 18.08 5.43 10.11
CA ARG A 192 17.52 6.68 9.58
C ARG A 192 16.58 6.43 8.40
N SER A 193 16.92 5.50 7.51
CA SER A 193 16.05 5.07 6.42
C SER A 193 14.74 4.48 6.95
N THR A 194 14.82 3.60 7.96
CA THR A 194 13.61 3.02 8.59
C THR A 194 12.76 4.08 9.30
N GLU A 195 13.38 5.05 9.98
CA GLU A 195 12.68 6.16 10.64
C GLU A 195 11.94 7.04 9.62
N ILE A 196 12.61 7.42 8.52
CA ILE A 196 12.00 8.19 7.43
C ILE A 196 10.86 7.38 6.82
N ARG A 197 11.11 6.10 6.50
CA ARG A 197 10.13 5.19 5.91
C ARG A 197 8.84 5.17 6.72
N VAL A 198 8.95 4.91 8.00
CA VAL A 198 7.81 4.73 8.91
C VAL A 198 7.11 6.07 9.15
N SER A 199 7.86 7.15 9.30
CA SER A 199 7.27 8.49 9.45
C SER A 199 6.47 8.89 8.21
N SER A 200 6.98 8.61 7.01
CA SER A 200 6.28 8.87 5.76
C SER A 200 5.03 7.99 5.60
N LEU A 201 5.12 6.68 5.85
CA LEU A 201 3.96 5.78 5.75
C LEU A 201 2.89 6.10 6.81
N ALA A 202 3.29 6.47 8.03
CA ALA A 202 2.36 6.91 9.06
C ALA A 202 1.66 8.21 8.66
N LEU A 203 2.40 9.20 8.13
CA LEU A 203 1.82 10.45 7.63
C LEU A 203 0.83 10.20 6.48
N ILE A 204 1.19 9.33 5.54
CA ILE A 204 0.32 8.89 4.44
C ILE A 204 -0.95 8.24 5.01
N GLY A 205 -0.82 7.23 5.88
CA GLY A 205 -1.96 6.51 6.44
C GLY A 205 -2.91 7.40 7.24
N VAL A 206 -2.39 8.32 8.04
CA VAL A 206 -3.19 9.32 8.77
C VAL A 206 -3.88 10.27 7.79
N SER A 207 -3.16 10.79 6.79
CA SER A 207 -3.74 11.71 5.81
C SER A 207 -4.88 11.04 5.02
N ARG A 208 -4.69 9.78 4.59
CA ARG A 208 -5.72 9.00 3.89
C ARG A 208 -6.93 8.67 4.79
N SER A 209 -6.69 8.37 6.07
CA SER A 209 -7.78 8.17 7.03
C SER A 209 -8.64 9.43 7.21
N ILE A 210 -7.98 10.59 7.29
CA ILE A 210 -8.65 11.89 7.42
C ILE A 210 -9.45 12.20 6.15
N THR A 211 -8.84 12.10 4.96
CA THR A 211 -9.53 12.42 3.69
C THR A 211 -10.74 11.53 3.45
N TYR A 212 -10.66 10.23 3.76
CA TYR A 212 -11.80 9.32 3.65
C TYR A 212 -12.93 9.63 4.64
N THR A 213 -12.62 10.13 5.83
CA THR A 213 -13.65 10.60 6.78
C THR A 213 -14.45 11.78 6.23
N PHE A 214 -13.82 12.59 5.38
CA PHE A 214 -14.43 13.73 4.70
C PHE A 214 -14.90 13.43 3.28
N HIS A 215 -14.89 12.17 2.84
CA HIS A 215 -15.58 11.81 1.60
C HIS A 215 -17.08 12.06 1.81
N PRO A 216 -17.73 12.91 1.00
CA PRO A 216 -19.18 12.96 1.03
C PRO A 216 -19.66 11.56 0.66
N SER A 217 -20.49 10.99 1.52
CA SER A 217 -21.08 9.64 1.40
C SER A 217 -22.06 9.50 0.21
N LEU A 218 -21.92 10.35 -0.80
CA LEU A 218 -22.74 10.45 -2.00
C LEU A 218 -21.83 10.29 -3.22
N LEU A 219 -21.99 9.15 -3.87
CA LEU A 219 -21.21 8.57 -4.98
C LEU A 219 -20.89 9.46 -6.20
N ASN A 220 -21.36 10.71 -6.30
CA ASN A 220 -21.52 11.33 -7.62
C ASN A 220 -20.79 12.67 -7.87
N THR A 221 -19.90 13.10 -6.97
CA THR A 221 -19.06 14.28 -7.27
C THR A 221 -17.59 13.87 -7.43
N PRO A 222 -17.08 13.73 -8.66
CA PRO A 222 -15.70 13.35 -8.94
C PRO A 222 -14.65 14.43 -8.58
N THR A 223 -15.08 15.60 -8.13
CA THR A 223 -14.26 16.83 -8.01
C THR A 223 -14.22 17.43 -6.61
N THR A 224 -14.36 16.63 -5.55
CA THR A 224 -14.25 17.16 -4.17
C THR A 224 -12.80 17.26 -3.72
N THR A 225 -12.47 18.33 -2.99
CA THR A 225 -11.11 18.58 -2.47
C THR A 225 -10.54 17.40 -1.67
N PRO A 226 -11.30 16.71 -0.78
CA PRO A 226 -10.77 15.57 -0.05
C PRO A 226 -10.33 14.40 -0.95
N ARG A 227 -11.07 14.12 -2.04
CA ARG A 227 -10.71 13.06 -3.00
C ARG A 227 -9.45 13.41 -3.80
N GLN A 228 -9.25 14.69 -4.12
CA GLN A 228 -8.02 15.14 -4.80
C GLN A 228 -6.80 15.04 -3.88
N ILE A 229 -6.95 15.43 -2.62
CA ILE A 229 -5.88 15.28 -1.62
C ILE A 229 -5.58 13.79 -1.39
N ASP A 230 -6.59 12.93 -1.26
CA ASP A 230 -6.37 11.48 -1.12
C ASP A 230 -5.58 10.91 -2.30
N ARG A 231 -5.96 11.26 -3.54
CA ARG A 231 -5.24 10.85 -4.74
C ARG A 231 -3.79 11.35 -4.77
N PHE A 232 -3.54 12.58 -4.33
CA PHE A 232 -2.18 13.11 -4.21
C PHE A 232 -1.37 12.31 -3.19
N VAL A 233 -1.92 12.08 -1.99
CA VAL A 233 -1.26 11.30 -0.93
C VAL A 233 -1.01 9.85 -1.39
N TYR A 234 -1.96 9.23 -2.08
CA TYR A 234 -1.79 7.91 -2.68
C TYR A 234 -0.70 7.89 -3.77
N THR A 235 -0.57 8.96 -4.55
CA THR A 235 0.52 9.09 -5.52
C THR A 235 1.89 9.09 -4.82
N LEU A 236 2.02 9.77 -3.68
CA LEU A 236 3.23 9.75 -2.86
C LEU A 236 3.53 8.33 -2.32
N GLU A 237 2.50 7.59 -1.93
CA GLU A 237 2.61 6.19 -1.52
C GLU A 237 3.12 5.29 -2.67
N CYS A 238 2.66 5.52 -3.89
CA CYS A 238 3.08 4.75 -5.07
C CYS A 238 4.56 4.96 -5.44
N ILE A 239 5.17 6.07 -5.03
CA ILE A 239 6.61 6.34 -5.22
C ILE A 239 7.46 5.60 -4.20
N PHE A 240 6.86 5.20 -3.08
CA PHE A 240 7.57 4.60 -1.95
C PHE A 240 8.40 3.35 -2.26
N PRO A 241 7.98 2.44 -3.17
CA PRO A 241 8.82 1.31 -3.61
C PRO A 241 10.20 1.71 -4.16
N VAL A 242 10.40 2.95 -4.65
CA VAL A 242 11.71 3.45 -5.09
C VAL A 242 12.68 3.64 -3.92
N ILE A 243 12.14 3.89 -2.72
CA ILE A 243 12.92 4.17 -1.50
C ILE A 243 13.41 2.87 -0.83
N LEU A 244 12.79 1.72 -1.17
CA LEU A 244 13.02 0.40 -0.55
C LEU A 244 14.17 -0.38 -1.20
#